data_AF-A0AA96WGK3-F1
#
_entry.id   AF-A0AA96WGK3-F1
#
_cell.length_a   1.000
_cell.length_b   1.000
_cell.length_c   1.000
_cell.angle_alpha   90.00
_cell.angle_beta   90.00
_cell.angle_gamma   90.00
#
_symmetry.space_group_name_H-M   'P 1'
#
loop_
_entity.id
_entity.type
_entity.pdbx_description
1 polymer ?
#
loop_
_entity_poly.entity_id
_entity_poly.type
_entity_poly.pdbx_seq_one_letter_code
_entity_poly.pdbx_strand_id
1 'polypeptide(L)' 'MQHIGTVPVPKTPQELERAIQRYRTSDLRGRELFCHWQAIRLAALAQAATDISGDQVPGEDSY' A
#
# COMPACT_ATOMS: atom_id res chain seq x y z
N MET A 1 -14.18 -4.10 2.79
CA MET A 1 -13.09 -3.13 2.53
C MET A 1 -12.54 -2.70 3.88
N GLN A 2 -11.24 -2.89 4.15
CA GLN A 2 -10.67 -2.62 5.47
C GLN A 2 -10.41 -1.10 5.62
N HIS A 3 -11.14 -0.43 6.51
CA HIS A 3 -10.95 0.98 6.86
C HIS A 3 -10.19 1.05 8.19
N ILE A 4 -8.91 1.37 8.15
CA ILE A 4 -8.13 1.60 9.38
C ILE A 4 -8.30 3.07 9.73
N GLY A 5 -9.27 3.31 10.61
CA GLY A 5 -9.57 4.63 11.15
C GLY A 5 -9.79 5.67 10.05
N THR A 6 -10.97 5.65 9.40
CA THR A 6 -11.42 6.65 8.41
C THR A 6 -10.55 6.88 7.16
N VAL A 7 -9.30 6.41 7.12
CA VAL A 7 -8.37 6.61 6.00
C VAL A 7 -8.49 5.41 5.04
N PRO A 8 -8.88 5.64 3.78
CA PRO A 8 -8.92 4.57 2.78
C PRO A 8 -7.50 4.13 2.42
N VAL A 9 -7.29 2.82 2.31
CA VAL A 9 -6.02 2.24 1.84
C VAL A 9 -5.88 2.48 0.34
N PRO A 10 -4.79 3.11 -0.14
CA PRO A 10 -4.51 3.27 -1.57
C PRO A 10 -4.47 1.91 -2.29
N LYS A 11 -5.06 1.83 -3.48
CA LYS A 11 -5.13 0.58 -4.25
C LYS A 11 -4.23 0.59 -5.47
N THR A 12 -3.90 1.76 -6.00
CA THR A 12 -3.02 1.92 -7.16
C THR A 12 -1.68 2.55 -6.78
N PRO A 13 -0.62 2.35 -7.58
CA PRO A 13 0.66 3.02 -7.37
C PRO A 13 0.54 4.55 -7.32
N GLN A 14 -0.30 5.13 -8.17
CA GLN A 14 -0.53 6.57 -8.24
C GLN A 14 -1.25 7.10 -6.98
N GLU A 15 -2.19 6.34 -6.44
CA GLU A 15 -2.85 6.68 -5.17
C GLU A 15 -1.89 6.57 -3.99
N LEU A 16 -1.00 5.57 -3.99
CA LEU A 16 0.02 5.39 -2.96
C LEU A 16 0.99 6.58 -2.95
N GLU A 17 1.48 6.99 -4.11
CA GLU A 17 2.39 8.12 -4.21
C GLU A 17 1.72 9.44 -3.77
N ARG A 18 0.45 9.63 -4.13
CA ARG A 18 -0.35 10.77 -3.65
C ARG A 18 -0.56 10.73 -2.13
N ALA A 19 -0.78 9.55 -1.55
CA ALA A 19 -0.90 9.38 -0.11
C ALA A 19 0.41 9.68 0.63
N ILE A 20 1.56 9.27 0.06
CA ILE A 20 2.90 9.60 0.59
C ILE A 20 3.15 11.11 0.55
N GLN A 21 2.83 11.76 -0.58
CA GLN A 21 2.96 13.22 -0.71
C GLN A 21 2.09 13.96 0.31
N ARG A 22 0.84 13.53 0.51
CA ARG A 22 -0.04 14.09 1.55
C ARG A 22 0.53 13.85 2.95
N TYR A 23 1.00 12.64 3.25
CA TYR A 23 1.61 12.33 4.55
C TYR A 23 2.82 13.23 4.85
N ARG A 24 3.63 13.58 3.84
CA ARG A 24 4.80 14.45 4.01
C ARG A 24 4.45 15.93 4.17
N THR A 25 3.39 16.39 3.53
CA THR A 25 3.03 17.82 3.48
C THR A 25 1.93 18.22 4.46
N SER A 26 1.19 17.25 5.01
CA SER A 26 0.10 17.51 5.93
C SER A 26 0.59 17.63 7.38
N ASP A 27 0.07 18.60 8.14
CA ASP A 27 0.27 18.72 9.60
C ASP A 27 -0.65 17.71 10.34
N LEU A 28 -0.57 16.43 9.97
CA LEU A 28 -1.31 15.36 10.64
C LEU A 28 -0.65 15.07 11.99
N ARG A 29 -1.45 14.89 13.04
CA ARG A 29 -0.95 14.64 14.40
C ARG A 29 -1.56 13.40 15.01
N GLY A 30 -0.82 12.81 15.94
CA GLY A 30 -1.28 11.69 16.77
C GLY A 30 -1.89 10.55 15.95
N ARG A 31 -3.16 10.24 16.21
CA ARG A 31 -3.87 9.09 15.63
C ARG A 31 -4.06 9.21 14.11
N GLU A 32 -4.25 10.40 13.57
CA GLU A 32 -4.48 10.60 12.14
C GLU A 32 -3.23 10.36 11.31
N LEU A 33 -2.08 10.79 11.83
CA LEU A 33 -0.76 10.51 11.26
C LEU A 33 -0.51 8.99 11.24
N PHE A 34 -0.80 8.32 12.36
CA PHE A 34 -0.65 6.87 12.46
C PHE A 34 -1.56 6.12 11.47
N CYS A 35 -2.83 6.51 11.35
CA CYS A 35 -3.76 5.91 10.40
C CYS A 35 -3.32 6.11 8.93
N HIS A 36 -2.83 7.31 8.58
CA HIS A 36 -2.28 7.56 7.23
C HIS A 36 -1.04 6.71 6.93
N TRP A 37 -0.10 6.64 7.88
CA TRP A 37 1.08 5.80 7.73
C TRP A 37 0.71 4.31 7.58
N GLN A 38 -0.21 3.81 8.40
CA GLN A 38 -0.65 2.42 8.32
C GLN A 38 -1.34 2.12 6.98
N ALA A 39 -2.15 3.04 6.46
CA ALA A 39 -2.77 2.91 5.14
C ALA A 39 -1.74 2.85 4.01
N ILE A 40 -0.72 3.73 4.03
CA ILE A 40 0.39 3.72 3.08
C ILE A 40 1.15 2.40 3.15
N ARG A 41 1.48 1.94 4.36
CA ARG A 41 2.20 0.68 4.58
C ARG A 41 1.43 -0.52 4.00
N LEU A 42 0.13 -0.61 4.27
CA LEU A 42 -0.69 -1.72 3.77
C LEU A 42 -0.81 -1.70 2.25
N ALA A 43 -0.96 -0.52 1.65
CA ALA A 43 -0.97 -0.39 0.20
C ALA A 43 0.37 -0.82 -0.43
N ALA A 44 1.50 -0.44 0.18
CA ALA A 44 2.82 -0.85 -0.30
C ALA A 44 3.01 -2.37 -0.21
N LEU A 45 2.58 -2.99 0.90
CA LEU A 45 2.62 -4.45 1.05
C LEU A 45 1.71 -5.17 0.05
N ALA A 46 0.51 -4.64 -0.19
CA ALA A 46 -0.43 -5.22 -1.15
C ALA A 46 0.11 -5.13 -2.59
N GLN A 47 0.75 -4.01 -2.96
CA GLN A 47 1.40 -3.87 -4.27
C GLN A 47 2.58 -4.82 -4.42
N ALA A 48 3.45 -4.91 -3.41
CA ALA A 48 4.56 -5.87 -3.42
C ALA A 48 4.08 -7.33 -3.52
N ALA A 49 2.99 -7.69 -2.83
CA ALA A 49 2.40 -9.02 -2.93
C ALA A 49 1.77 -9.31 -4.31
N THR A 50 1.26 -8.27 -4.97
CA THR A 50 0.71 -8.39 -6.34
C THR A 50 1.82 -8.60 -7.36
N ASP A 51 2.96 -7.92 -7.22
CA ASP A 51 4.16 -8.12 -8.05
C ASP A 51 4.67 -9.57 -7.94
N ILE A 52 4.71 -10.13 -6.73
CA ILE A 52 5.15 -11.51 -6.49
C ILE A 52 4.16 -12.54 -7.08
N SER A 53 2.87 -12.19 -7.21
CA SER A 53 1.87 -13.08 -7.82
C SER A 53 1.91 -13.07 -9.36
N GLY A 54 2.63 -12.11 -9.97
CA GLY A 54 2.89 -12.06 -11.41
C GLY A 54 4.12 -12.86 -11.84
N ASP A 55 5.02 -13.19 -10.90
CA ASP A 55 6.24 -13.96 -11.14
C ASP A 55 6.04 -15.46 -10.85
N GLN A 56 4.95 -16.02 -11.37
CA GLN A 56 4.88 -17.46 -11.57
C GLN A 56 5.75 -17.79 -12.78
N VAL A 57 7.08 -17.80 -12.60
CA VAL A 57 7.99 -18.41 -13.57
C VAL A 57 7.52 -19.86 -13.74
N PRO A 58 7.08 -20.29 -14.94
CA PRO A 58 6.77 -21.69 -15.17
C PRO A 58 8.11 -22.43 -15.14
N GLY A 59 8.49 -22.91 -13.96
CA GLY A 59 9.60 -23.82 -13.79
C GLY A 59 9.28 -25.08 -14.58
N GLU A 60 9.99 -25.25 -15.69
CA GLU A 60 9.97 -26.40 -16.57
C GLU A 60 10.17 -27.67 -15.73
N ASP A 61 9.13 -28.49 -15.61
CA ASP A 61 9.29 -29.89 -15.21
C ASP A 61 9.78 -30.65 -16.46
N SER A 62 11.08 -30.56 -16.73
CA SER A 62 11.75 -31.44 -17.69
C SER A 62 12.24 -32.68 -16.93
N TYR A 63 11.51 -33.78 -17.09
CA TYR A 63 11.87 -35.13 -16.64
C TYR A 63 12.64 -35.88 -17.74
#